data_AF-A0A4Q4SC56-F1
#
_entry.id   AF-A0A4Q4SC56-F1
#
_cell.length_a   1.000
_cell.length_b   1.000
_cell.length_c   1.000
_cell.angle_alpha   90.00
_cell.angle_beta   90.00
_cell.angle_gamma   90.00
#
_symmetry.space_group_name_H-M   'P 1'
#
loop_
_entity.id
_entity.type
_entity.pdbx_description
1 polymer ?
#
loop_
_entity_poly.entity_id
_entity_poly.type
_entity_poly.pdbx_seq_one_letter_code
_entity_poly.pdbx_strand_id
1 'polypeptide(L)'
;MSSSDIPSGNAMDNDYKSRTGQSEIPVQADEAPVEATEYTNGGDSDAQLERDEKDAIDSSNILDERTRHATKKAGTYTEPGDEEGLGAAADGSDGTSSTR
;
A
#
# COMPACT_ATOMS: atom_id res chain seq x y z
N MET A 1 8.86 -41.31 34.69
CA MET A 1 7.73 -40.39 34.44
C MET A 1 6.92 -41.00 33.31
N SER A 2 5.63 -41.27 33.54
CA SER A 2 4.81 -42.07 32.63
C SER A 2 4.53 -41.28 31.36
N SER A 3 4.73 -41.90 30.21
CA SER A 3 4.53 -41.33 28.87
C SER A 3 3.04 -41.17 28.49
N SER A 4 2.15 -41.06 29.49
CA SER A 4 0.69 -41.11 29.34
C SER A 4 0.01 -39.73 29.29
N ASP A 5 0.74 -38.64 29.50
CA ASP A 5 0.20 -37.26 29.54
C ASP A 5 0.63 -36.43 28.32
N ILE A 6 0.83 -37.05 27.15
CA ILE A 6 0.84 -36.28 25.90
C ILE A 6 -0.59 -36.36 25.38
N PRO A 7 -1.36 -35.25 25.39
CA PRO A 7 -2.68 -35.25 24.78
C PRO A 7 -2.50 -35.67 23.33
N SER A 8 -3.00 -36.85 22.97
CA SER A 8 -3.25 -37.20 21.58
C SER A 8 -4.39 -36.30 21.12
N GLY A 9 -4.05 -35.03 20.82
CA GLY A 9 -5.00 -33.97 20.58
C GLY A 9 -6.02 -34.43 19.56
N ASN A 10 -7.26 -34.57 20.00
CA ASN A 10 -8.35 -34.70 19.05
C ASN A 10 -8.40 -33.38 18.31
N ALA A 11 -8.21 -33.39 16.99
CA ALA A 11 -8.10 -32.16 16.19
C ALA A 11 -9.40 -31.35 16.12
N MET A 12 -10.48 -31.92 16.66
CA MET A 12 -11.82 -31.36 16.72
C MET A 12 -12.24 -31.33 18.19
N ASP A 13 -12.10 -30.18 18.84
CA ASP A 13 -12.46 -29.95 20.24
C ASP A 13 -13.29 -28.67 20.35
N ASN A 14 -14.60 -28.81 20.53
CA ASN A 14 -15.52 -27.69 20.62
C ASN A 14 -15.89 -27.32 22.06
N ASP A 15 -15.14 -27.76 23.08
CA ASP A 15 -15.46 -27.48 24.50
C ASP A 15 -15.43 -25.97 24.84
N TYR A 16 -14.80 -25.16 23.99
CA TYR A 16 -14.82 -23.69 24.07
C TYR A 16 -16.14 -23.07 23.63
N LYS A 17 -17.04 -23.82 22.96
CA LYS A 17 -18.33 -23.30 22.53
C LYS A 17 -19.27 -23.17 23.72
N SER A 18 -19.94 -22.03 23.78
CA SER A 18 -20.97 -21.75 24.76
C SER A 18 -22.07 -22.83 24.71
N ARG A 19 -22.52 -23.28 25.89
CA ARG A 19 -23.63 -24.24 26.02
C ARG A 19 -24.96 -23.50 26.07
N THR A 20 -26.02 -24.13 25.55
CA THR A 20 -27.37 -23.57 25.59
C THR A 20 -27.83 -23.29 27.03
N GLY A 21 -28.28 -22.05 27.28
CA GLY A 21 -28.79 -21.61 28.59
C GLY A 21 -27.81 -20.80 29.46
N GLN A 22 -26.57 -20.57 28.99
CA GLN A 22 -25.62 -19.61 29.56
C GLN A 22 -25.48 -18.40 28.64
N SER A 23 -24.90 -17.28 29.10
CA SER A 23 -24.55 -16.15 28.23
C SER A 23 -23.74 -16.65 27.04
N GLU A 24 -24.32 -16.52 25.84
CA GLU A 24 -23.78 -17.12 24.63
C GLU A 24 -22.84 -16.15 23.93
N ILE A 25 -21.55 -16.48 23.92
CA ILE A 25 -20.55 -15.82 23.09
C ILE A 25 -20.48 -16.61 21.78
N PRO A 26 -20.74 -15.98 20.62
CA PRO A 26 -20.72 -16.66 19.34
C PRO A 26 -19.28 -16.97 18.94
N VAL A 27 -18.87 -18.22 19.13
CA VAL A 27 -17.58 -18.76 18.68
C VAL A 27 -17.85 -19.83 17.61
N GLN A 28 -17.09 -19.79 16.52
CA GLN A 28 -17.20 -20.78 15.44
C GLN A 28 -16.64 -22.13 15.89
N ALA A 29 -17.28 -23.22 15.47
CA ALA A 29 -16.77 -24.58 15.71
C ALA A 29 -15.56 -24.90 14.83
N ASP A 30 -14.77 -25.88 15.25
CA ASP A 30 -13.61 -26.35 14.47
C ASP A 30 -14.04 -26.89 13.10
N GLU A 31 -15.19 -27.54 13.02
CA GLU A 31 -15.74 -28.10 11.78
C GLU A 31 -16.60 -27.10 10.99
N ALA A 32 -16.73 -25.86 11.48
CA ALA A 32 -17.47 -24.84 10.75
C ALA A 32 -16.81 -24.63 9.38
N PRO A 33 -17.58 -24.64 8.27
CA PRO A 33 -17.04 -24.31 6.97
C PRO A 33 -16.35 -22.95 7.02
N VAL A 34 -15.10 -22.90 6.56
CA VAL A 34 -14.40 -21.64 6.41
C VAL A 34 -15.08 -20.88 5.27
N GLU A 35 -15.53 -19.67 5.57
CA GLU A 35 -16.12 -18.78 4.57
C GLU A 35 -15.15 -18.56 3.42
N ALA A 36 -15.71 -18.46 2.21
CA ALA A 36 -14.91 -18.17 1.04
C ALA A 36 -14.31 -16.75 1.18
N THR A 37 -12.99 -16.68 1.31
CA THR A 37 -12.26 -15.41 1.17
C THR A 37 -12.29 -14.96 -0.29
N GLU A 38 -12.05 -13.67 -0.55
CA GLU A 38 -11.83 -13.13 -1.91
C GLU A 38 -10.72 -13.86 -2.69
N TYR A 39 -9.89 -14.62 -2.00
CA TYR A 39 -8.77 -15.39 -2.53
C TYR A 39 -9.10 -16.85 -2.84
N THR A 40 -10.32 -17.31 -2.61
CA THR A 40 -10.75 -18.69 -2.90
C THR A 40 -10.55 -19.13 -4.35
N ASN A 41 -10.33 -18.19 -5.26
CA ASN A 41 -10.07 -18.43 -6.67
C ASN A 41 -8.91 -17.59 -7.24
N GLY A 42 -7.95 -17.18 -6.39
CA GLY A 42 -6.86 -16.28 -6.81
C GLY A 42 -5.72 -16.06 -5.81
N GLY A 43 -5.75 -16.73 -4.66
CA GLY A 43 -4.69 -16.69 -3.64
C GLY A 43 -3.55 -17.68 -3.85
N ASP A 44 -3.41 -18.27 -5.03
CA ASP A 44 -2.26 -19.11 -5.35
C ASP A 44 -1.02 -18.22 -5.47
N SER A 45 -0.23 -18.20 -4.39
CA SER A 45 0.99 -17.41 -4.29
C SER A 45 2.01 -17.81 -5.35
N ASP A 46 2.03 -19.08 -5.76
CA ASP A 46 2.98 -19.57 -6.76
C ASP A 46 2.61 -19.00 -8.14
N ALA A 47 1.31 -19.00 -8.46
CA ALA A 47 0.81 -18.40 -9.70
C ALA A 47 0.96 -16.86 -9.72
N GLN A 48 0.83 -16.20 -8.57
CA GLN A 48 1.08 -14.76 -8.45
C GLN A 48 2.57 -14.44 -8.68
N LEU A 49 3.47 -15.19 -8.01
CA LEU A 49 4.90 -15.01 -8.15
C LEU A 49 5.38 -15.25 -9.59
N GLU A 50 4.87 -16.28 -10.27
CA GLU A 50 5.25 -16.56 -11.67
C GLU A 50 4.89 -15.40 -12.62
N ARG A 51 3.72 -14.77 -12.41
CA ARG A 51 3.32 -13.58 -13.18
C ARG A 51 4.20 -12.40 -12.84
N ASP A 52 4.45 -12.15 -11.57
CA ASP A 52 5.30 -11.04 -11.14
C ASP A 52 6.73 -11.17 -11.69
N GLU A 53 7.28 -12.39 -11.74
CA GLU A 53 8.58 -12.68 -12.35
C GLU A 53 8.59 -12.41 -13.87
N LYS A 54 7.51 -12.75 -14.57
CA LYS A 54 7.37 -12.43 -16.00
C LYS A 54 7.27 -10.92 -16.23
N ASP A 55 6.42 -10.24 -15.48
CA ASP A 55 6.18 -8.80 -15.62
C ASP A 55 7.43 -7.98 -15.25
N ALA A 56 8.21 -8.44 -14.26
CA ALA A 56 9.44 -7.78 -13.85
C ALA A 56 10.56 -7.83 -14.92
N ILE A 57 10.59 -8.89 -15.74
CA ILE A 57 11.59 -9.07 -16.81
C ILE A 57 11.09 -8.48 -18.14
N ASP A 58 9.79 -8.21 -18.28
CA ASP A 58 9.21 -7.70 -19.52
C ASP A 58 9.65 -6.25 -19.80
N SER A 59 10.63 -6.14 -20.71
CA SER A 59 11.12 -4.85 -21.20
C SER A 59 10.09 -4.07 -22.03
N SER A 60 8.99 -4.70 -22.47
CA SER A 60 7.94 -4.02 -23.25
C SER A 60 7.20 -2.95 -22.45
N ASN A 61 7.21 -3.07 -21.12
CA ASN A 61 6.65 -2.08 -20.19
C ASN A 61 7.62 -0.94 -19.85
N ILE A 62 8.86 -0.99 -20.36
CA ILE A 62 9.86 0.07 -20.15
C ILE A 62 9.70 1.13 -21.23
N LEU A 63 9.52 2.39 -20.79
CA LEU A 63 9.45 3.53 -21.69
C LEU A 63 10.87 3.97 -22.08
N ASP A 64 11.14 4.03 -23.39
CA ASP A 64 12.43 4.48 -23.94
C ASP A 64 12.70 5.97 -23.70
N GLU A 65 11.64 6.76 -23.50
CA GLU A 65 11.72 8.20 -23.31
C GLU A 65 10.96 8.67 -22.07
N ARG A 66 11.36 9.84 -21.57
CA ARG A 66 10.68 10.50 -20.47
C ARG A 66 9.32 11.03 -20.95
N THR A 67 8.23 10.55 -20.37
CA THR A 67 6.85 11.01 -20.66
C THR A 67 6.63 12.50 -20.41
N ARG A 68 7.46 13.12 -19.57
CA ARG A 68 7.49 14.57 -19.42
C ARG A 68 8.48 15.15 -20.42
N HIS A 69 7.98 15.61 -21.56
CA HIS A 69 8.71 16.34 -22.62
C HIS A 69 9.29 17.69 -22.16
N ALA A 70 9.36 17.95 -20.85
CA ALA A 70 9.74 19.21 -20.24
C ALA A 70 11.25 19.39 -20.06
N THR A 71 12.09 18.71 -20.86
CA THR A 71 13.52 19.03 -20.84
C THR A 71 13.74 20.23 -21.74
N LYS A 72 13.70 21.43 -21.13
CA LYS A 72 14.20 22.63 -21.80
C LYS A 72 15.66 22.38 -22.20
N LYS A 73 16.09 22.87 -23.37
CA LYS A 73 17.48 22.69 -23.84
C LYS A 73 18.47 23.21 -22.79
N ALA A 74 19.65 22.61 -22.70
CA ALA A 74 20.71 23.12 -21.82
C ALA A 74 20.94 24.62 -22.10
N GLY A 75 20.93 25.45 -21.05
CA GLY A 75 21.01 26.91 -21.16
C GLY A 75 19.69 27.65 -21.37
N THR A 76 18.52 26.98 -21.30
CA THR A 76 17.21 27.66 -21.37
C THR A 76 16.76 28.24 -20.03
N TYR A 77 17.30 27.74 -18.92
CA TYR A 77 17.06 28.32 -17.61
C TYR A 77 18.04 29.48 -17.41
N THR A 78 17.48 30.69 -17.37
CA THR A 78 18.21 31.91 -17.08
C THR A 78 17.71 32.43 -15.74
N GLU A 79 18.61 32.88 -14.87
CA GLU A 79 18.21 33.56 -13.66
C GLU A 79 17.43 34.83 -14.04
N PRO A 80 16.25 35.08 -13.43
CA PRO A 80 15.56 36.35 -13.60
C PRO A 80 16.48 37.51 -13.19
N GLY A 81 16.44 38.61 -13.93
CA GLY A 81 17.17 39.81 -13.53
C GLY A 81 16.68 40.37 -12.19
N ASP A 82 17.46 41.26 -11.57
CA ASP A 82 17.16 41.82 -10.25
C ASP A 82 15.76 42.48 -10.15
N GLU A 83 15.24 42.98 -11.27
CA GLU A 83 13.92 43.63 -11.37
C GLU A 83 12.84 42.72 -11.96
N GLU A 84 13.21 41.55 -12.49
CA GLU A 84 12.29 40.64 -13.16
C GLU A 84 11.46 39.85 -12.13
N GLY A 85 10.14 40.03 -12.18
CA GLY A 85 9.19 39.39 -11.25
C GLY A 85 8.91 40.19 -9.97
N LEU A 86 9.62 41.31 -9.75
CA LEU A 86 9.34 42.21 -8.61
C LEU A 86 8.10 43.10 -8.82
N GLY A 87 7.60 43.25 -10.05
CA GLY A 87 6.40 44.04 -10.34
C GLY A 87 6.51 45.48 -9.81
N ALA A 88 5.46 46.02 -9.20
CA ALA A 88 5.45 47.36 -8.61
C ALA A 88 6.42 47.53 -7.41
N ALA A 89 7.01 46.45 -6.90
CA ALA A 89 8.03 46.55 -5.86
C ALA A 89 9.38 46.99 -6.43
N ALA A 90 9.61 46.82 -7.74
CA ALA A 90 10.85 47.22 -8.40
C ALA A 90 11.06 48.74 -8.38
N ASP A 91 9.98 49.52 -8.56
CA ASP A 91 10.01 50.99 -8.61
C ASP A 91 9.48 51.67 -7.33
N GLY A 92 9.19 50.88 -6.30
CA GLY A 92 8.64 51.36 -5.02
C GLY A 92 7.22 51.91 -5.11
N SER A 93 6.48 51.60 -6.18
CA SER A 93 5.08 51.97 -6.37
C SER A 93 4.08 50.93 -5.84
N ASP A 94 4.56 49.86 -5.20
CA ASP A 94 3.75 48.79 -4.59
C ASP A 94 2.89 49.23 -3.38
N GLY A 95 3.02 50.49 -2.96
CA GLY A 95 2.24 51.07 -1.86
C GLY A 95 2.72 50.66 -0.48
N THR A 96 3.85 49.95 -0.36
CA THR A 96 4.45 49.62 0.94
C THR A 96 5.41 50.73 1.37
N SER A 97 5.00 51.59 2.29
CA SER A 97 5.91 52.54 2.91
C SER A 97 6.76 51.83 3.95
N SER A 98 8.09 51.77 3.77
CA SER A 98 9.01 51.33 4.82
C SER A 98 8.99 52.38 5.94
N THR A 99 8.10 52.21 6.91
CA THR A 99 8.10 53.02 8.12
C THR A 99 9.34 52.63 8.93
N ARG A 100 10.28 53.58 9.05
CA ARG A 100 11.49 53.47 9.86
C ARG A 100 11.19 53.81 11.31
#